data_AF-A0A1M5SMM1-F1
#
_entry.id   AF-A0A1M5SMM1-F1
#
_cell.length_a   1.000
_cell.length_b   1.000
_cell.length_c   1.000
_cell.angle_alpha   90.00
_cell.angle_beta   90.00
_cell.angle_gamma   90.00
#
_symmetry.space_group_name_H-M   'P 1'
#
loop_
_entity.id
_entity.type
_entity.pdbx_description
1 polymer ?
#
loop_
_entity_poly.entity_id
_entity_poly.type
_entity_poly.pdbx_seq_one_letter_code
_entity_poly.pdbx_strand_id
1 'polypeptide(L)'
;MTKVVAIDIGHGSDTFPPNKGVYIGGKGYAEHDFNSKVGVELDKLLKHNGFKTIMKQKPFSPDVGLTTRTNYYNAKGVDLVYSLHANYNGNPDVNGRCVFYWHTANDAKELANIIVDEVKKAGYSTHGNGLHASKPNIWTNLHICRETHMTAVLSENGFMSGDKDFELIFGSKQKQYVKDMARVHAKAICRYYGVKFKDLDGTAVADKPSKPSKPASKSISKMAQEVITGKHGNGHDARRKSLGITQAEYDKVRKEVNRRSGIKTASKPKGKTVAQMAQEVIDGKHGNGHANRRKSLGLSSSVYNKVKREVNRRLTGKSAVYSKQKSKSFSVGQKVTVKKSASTFATGESIADFVKGKSYTVKQVKSDRVLLDGIMSWVRKSDVY
;
A
#
# COMPACT_ATOMS: atom_id res chain seq x y z
N MET A 1 30.49 12.76 -14.32
CA MET A 1 29.64 13.20 -15.45
C MET A 1 28.32 13.73 -14.91
N THR A 2 27.79 14.81 -15.48
CA THR A 2 26.48 15.36 -15.11
C THR A 2 25.36 14.38 -15.45
N LYS A 3 24.49 14.10 -14.48
CA LYS A 3 23.34 13.20 -14.64
C LYS A 3 22.21 13.84 -15.43
N VAL A 4 21.56 13.06 -16.30
CA VAL A 4 20.42 13.48 -17.13
C VAL A 4 19.14 12.83 -16.62
N VAL A 5 18.16 13.64 -16.25
CA VAL A 5 16.84 13.20 -15.78
C VAL A 5 15.79 13.50 -16.85
N ALA A 6 15.12 12.46 -17.35
CA ALA A 6 13.91 12.61 -18.13
C ALA A 6 12.73 12.86 -17.18
N ILE A 7 12.19 14.07 -17.20
CA ILE A 7 10.93 14.38 -16.51
C ILE A 7 9.80 14.01 -17.47
N ASP A 8 9.07 12.97 -17.12
CA ASP A 8 7.94 12.49 -17.92
C ASP A 8 6.64 13.05 -17.35
N ILE A 9 6.07 14.03 -18.05
CA ILE A 9 4.81 14.64 -17.63
C ILE A 9 3.67 13.72 -18.08
N GLY A 10 2.83 13.27 -17.15
CA GLY A 10 1.70 12.41 -17.47
C GLY A 10 0.70 13.10 -18.41
N HIS A 11 0.22 12.35 -19.41
CA HIS A 11 -0.83 12.77 -20.35
C HIS A 11 -0.49 13.99 -21.21
N GLY A 12 -1.49 14.57 -21.89
CA GLY A 12 -1.38 15.76 -22.72
C GLY A 12 -2.61 16.67 -22.62
N SER A 13 -2.51 17.91 -23.10
CA SER A 13 -3.56 18.92 -23.01
C SER A 13 -4.87 18.54 -23.73
N ASP A 14 -4.79 17.61 -24.67
CA ASP A 14 -5.88 17.09 -25.51
C ASP A 14 -6.46 15.75 -25.01
N THR A 15 -6.04 15.30 -23.82
CA THR A 15 -6.51 14.03 -23.23
C THR A 15 -7.67 14.20 -22.24
N PHE A 16 -8.02 15.46 -21.92
CA PHE A 16 -9.17 15.82 -21.11
C PHE A 16 -9.87 17.08 -21.64
N PRO A 17 -11.17 16.99 -21.98
CA PRO A 17 -11.96 15.75 -22.12
C PRO A 17 -11.36 14.83 -23.21
N PRO A 18 -11.57 13.49 -23.16
CA PRO A 18 -12.61 12.82 -22.37
C PRO A 18 -12.18 12.19 -21.04
N ASN A 19 -10.90 11.81 -20.84
CA ASN A 19 -10.59 10.79 -19.81
C ASN A 19 -9.57 11.19 -18.74
N LYS A 20 -8.62 12.09 -19.02
CA LYS A 20 -7.45 12.32 -18.13
C LYS A 20 -7.63 13.51 -17.21
N GLY A 21 -8.69 13.45 -16.41
CA GLY A 21 -9.10 14.51 -15.50
C GLY A 21 -10.42 14.17 -14.81
N VAL A 22 -10.99 15.14 -14.11
CA VAL A 22 -12.26 14.99 -13.37
C VAL A 22 -13.20 16.16 -13.64
N TYR A 23 -14.50 15.90 -13.58
CA TYR A 23 -15.51 16.95 -13.49
C TYR A 23 -16.01 17.04 -12.05
N ILE A 24 -15.95 18.22 -11.45
CA ILE A 24 -16.48 18.51 -10.11
C ILE A 24 -17.36 19.76 -10.23
N GLY A 25 -18.63 19.65 -9.83
CA GLY A 25 -19.60 20.76 -9.94
C GLY A 25 -19.79 21.30 -11.36
N GLY A 26 -19.69 20.44 -12.39
CA GLY A 26 -19.79 20.85 -13.80
C GLY A 26 -18.53 21.47 -14.39
N LYS A 27 -17.50 21.76 -13.58
CA LYS A 27 -16.20 22.26 -14.05
C LYS A 27 -15.22 21.12 -14.27
N GLY A 28 -14.53 21.15 -15.41
CA GLY A 28 -13.49 20.18 -15.76
C GLY A 28 -12.10 20.56 -15.21
N TYR A 29 -11.36 19.56 -14.75
CA TYR A 29 -10.01 19.68 -14.22
C TYR A 29 -9.11 18.63 -14.86
N ALA A 30 -8.20 19.08 -15.74
CA ALA A 30 -7.28 18.21 -16.45
C ALA A 30 -6.08 17.82 -15.57
N GLU A 31 -5.76 16.53 -15.50
CA GLU A 31 -4.58 16.02 -14.79
C GLU A 31 -3.30 16.65 -15.33
N HIS A 32 -3.23 16.78 -16.67
CA HIS A 32 -2.05 17.29 -17.36
C HIS A 32 -1.66 18.72 -16.95
N ASP A 33 -2.62 19.57 -16.59
CA ASP A 33 -2.33 20.93 -16.09
C ASP A 33 -1.54 20.88 -14.78
N PHE A 34 -1.98 20.05 -13.83
CA PHE A 34 -1.27 19.86 -12.57
C PHE A 34 0.10 19.18 -12.78
N ASN A 35 0.15 18.09 -13.56
CA ASN A 35 1.40 17.38 -13.86
C ASN A 35 2.44 18.32 -14.51
N SER A 36 1.99 19.18 -15.42
CA SER A 36 2.82 20.18 -16.08
C SER A 36 3.38 21.22 -15.11
N LYS A 37 2.55 21.74 -14.20
CA LYS A 37 2.98 22.68 -13.15
C LYS A 37 4.06 22.08 -12.26
N VAL A 38 3.90 20.83 -11.82
CA VAL A 38 4.93 20.13 -11.03
C VAL A 38 6.19 19.89 -11.85
N GLY A 39 6.06 19.45 -13.11
CA GLY A 39 7.19 19.18 -14.00
C GLY A 39 8.05 20.42 -14.28
N VAL A 40 7.43 21.59 -14.48
CA VAL A 40 8.14 22.86 -14.70
C VAL A 40 8.92 23.29 -13.46
N GLU A 41 8.34 23.19 -12.26
CA GLU A 41 9.05 23.55 -11.03
C GLU A 41 10.17 22.54 -10.71
N LEU A 42 9.94 21.25 -10.97
CA LEU A 42 10.97 20.22 -10.81
C LEU A 42 12.15 20.45 -11.76
N ASP A 43 11.90 20.82 -13.02
CA ASP A 43 12.92 21.14 -14.01
C ASP A 43 13.88 22.24 -13.54
N LYS A 44 13.32 23.34 -13.02
CA LYS A 44 14.09 24.46 -12.46
C LYS A 44 14.97 23.99 -11.31
N LEU A 45 14.40 23.25 -10.36
CA LEU A 45 15.12 22.73 -9.20
C LEU A 45 16.24 21.76 -9.60
N LEU A 46 15.98 20.82 -10.50
CA LEU A 46 16.99 19.86 -10.94
C LEU A 46 18.14 20.55 -11.69
N LYS A 47 17.84 21.49 -12.59
CA LYS A 47 18.87 22.29 -13.26
C LYS A 47 19.71 23.09 -12.27
N HIS A 48 19.07 23.74 -11.29
CA HIS A 48 19.75 24.47 -10.23
C HIS A 48 20.68 23.57 -9.40
N ASN A 49 20.30 22.31 -9.20
CA ASN A 49 21.08 21.31 -8.48
C ASN A 49 22.12 20.58 -9.36
N GLY A 50 22.38 21.07 -10.57
CA GLY A 50 23.44 20.55 -11.44
C GLY A 50 23.07 19.33 -12.27
N PHE A 51 21.78 18.99 -12.36
CA PHE A 51 21.29 17.97 -13.28
C PHE A 51 20.99 18.58 -14.65
N LYS A 52 21.10 17.78 -15.70
CA LYS A 52 20.45 18.07 -16.99
C LYS A 52 19.07 17.44 -16.99
N THR A 53 18.13 18.09 -17.66
CA THR A 53 16.76 17.57 -17.78
C THR A 53 16.32 17.53 -19.23
N ILE A 54 15.51 16.52 -19.57
CA ILE A 54 14.82 16.44 -20.85
C ILE A 54 13.35 16.07 -20.63
N MET A 55 12.50 16.48 -21.55
CA MET A 55 11.06 16.20 -21.52
C MET A 55 10.60 15.88 -22.93
N LYS A 56 10.07 14.67 -23.15
CA LYS A 56 9.47 14.29 -24.43
C LYS A 56 8.01 14.72 -24.48
N GLN A 57 7.24 14.41 -23.44
CA GLN A 57 5.97 15.11 -23.20
C GLN A 57 6.30 16.52 -22.69
N LYS A 58 5.88 17.55 -23.43
CA LYS A 58 6.08 18.94 -23.02
C LYS A 58 4.99 19.40 -22.05
N PRO A 59 5.28 20.35 -21.14
CA PRO A 59 4.26 20.95 -20.30
C PRO A 59 3.15 21.59 -21.14
N PHE A 60 1.90 21.45 -20.69
CA PHE A 60 0.72 22.10 -21.28
C PHE A 60 0.55 21.84 -22.79
N SER A 61 1.04 20.71 -23.27
CA SER A 61 1.12 20.40 -24.71
C SER A 61 0.31 19.14 -25.05
N PRO A 62 -0.07 18.93 -26.32
CA PRO A 62 -0.75 17.71 -26.76
C PRO A 62 0.02 16.43 -26.41
N ASP A 63 -0.71 15.33 -26.28
CA ASP A 63 -0.15 14.06 -25.80
C ASP A 63 0.87 13.48 -26.78
N VAL A 64 1.93 12.96 -26.21
CA VAL A 64 2.91 12.13 -26.90
C VAL A 64 2.69 10.70 -26.42
N GLY A 65 2.43 9.75 -27.32
CA GLY A 65 2.16 8.36 -26.93
C GLY A 65 3.26 7.74 -26.05
N LEU A 66 2.86 6.87 -25.11
CA LEU A 66 3.78 6.26 -24.12
C LEU A 66 4.99 5.58 -24.76
N THR A 67 4.80 4.81 -25.83
CA THR A 67 5.89 4.17 -26.59
C THR A 67 6.86 5.20 -27.16
N THR A 68 6.35 6.31 -27.70
CA THR A 68 7.18 7.40 -28.22
C THR A 68 7.99 8.06 -27.11
N ARG A 69 7.42 8.25 -25.92
CA ARG A 69 8.13 8.77 -24.74
C ARG A 69 9.27 7.84 -24.32
N THR A 70 8.98 6.55 -24.09
CA THR A 70 9.98 5.58 -23.62
C THR A 70 11.09 5.37 -24.63
N ASN A 71 10.76 5.23 -25.92
CA ASN A 71 11.76 5.07 -26.97
C ASN A 71 12.70 6.27 -27.06
N TYR A 72 12.16 7.48 -26.91
CA TYR A 72 12.97 8.69 -26.88
C TYR A 72 13.94 8.71 -25.69
N TYR A 73 13.47 8.39 -24.47
CA TYR A 73 14.33 8.38 -23.28
C TYR A 73 15.41 7.28 -23.36
N ASN A 74 15.04 6.08 -23.83
CA ASN A 74 15.97 4.98 -24.06
C ASN A 74 17.03 5.35 -25.10
N ALA A 75 16.64 5.93 -26.23
CA ALA A 75 17.57 6.37 -27.28
C ALA A 75 18.51 7.50 -26.81
N LYS A 76 18.08 8.33 -25.86
CA LYS A 76 18.92 9.36 -25.25
C LYS A 76 19.86 8.84 -24.17
N GLY A 77 19.68 7.60 -23.70
CA GLY A 77 20.50 7.02 -22.65
C GLY A 77 20.49 7.85 -21.36
N VAL A 78 19.34 8.38 -20.96
CA VAL A 78 19.22 9.16 -19.72
C VAL A 78 19.53 8.29 -18.49
N ASP A 79 19.93 8.93 -17.39
CA ASP A 79 20.22 8.22 -16.14
C ASP A 79 18.95 7.86 -15.34
N LEU A 80 17.88 8.65 -15.48
CA LEU A 80 16.63 8.45 -14.74
C LEU A 80 15.43 8.88 -15.57
N VAL A 81 14.37 8.08 -15.57
CA VAL A 81 13.02 8.48 -16.01
C VAL A 81 12.13 8.69 -14.79
N TYR A 82 11.56 9.88 -14.68
CA TYR A 82 10.77 10.31 -13.54
C TYR A 82 9.40 10.79 -13.99
N SER A 83 8.39 9.92 -13.88
CA SER A 83 7.04 10.19 -14.36
C SER A 83 6.16 10.83 -13.29
N LEU A 84 5.44 11.88 -13.65
CA LEU A 84 4.63 12.71 -12.75
C LEU A 84 3.15 12.59 -13.12
N HIS A 85 2.34 12.14 -12.16
CA HIS A 85 0.92 11.92 -12.29
C HIS A 85 0.13 12.40 -11.07
N ALA A 86 -1.19 12.43 -11.21
CA ALA A 86 -2.14 12.48 -10.10
C ALA A 86 -3.20 11.40 -10.27
N ASN A 87 -3.50 10.69 -9.19
CA ASN A 87 -4.26 9.46 -9.21
C ASN A 87 -5.78 9.75 -9.28
N TYR A 88 -6.56 8.71 -9.52
CA TYR A 88 -8.02 8.77 -9.45
C TYR A 88 -8.58 7.54 -8.74
N ASN A 89 -9.63 7.76 -7.96
CA ASN A 89 -10.46 6.71 -7.40
C ASN A 89 -11.91 7.18 -7.33
N GLY A 90 -12.87 6.31 -7.68
CA GLY A 90 -14.29 6.65 -7.56
C GLY A 90 -14.75 6.94 -6.13
N ASN A 91 -13.98 6.52 -5.11
CA ASN A 91 -14.22 6.86 -3.72
C ASN A 91 -13.41 8.11 -3.29
N PRO A 92 -14.06 9.22 -2.92
CA PRO A 92 -13.38 10.46 -2.53
C PRO A 92 -12.63 10.39 -1.19
N ASP A 93 -12.88 9.36 -0.36
CA ASP A 93 -12.08 9.13 0.86
C ASP A 93 -10.66 8.64 0.55
N VAL A 94 -10.41 8.16 -0.67
CA VAL A 94 -9.08 7.68 -1.08
C VAL A 94 -8.18 8.87 -1.41
N ASN A 95 -7.12 9.02 -0.62
CA ASN A 95 -6.17 10.12 -0.70
C ASN A 95 -4.74 9.59 -0.46
N GLY A 96 -3.75 10.47 -0.64
CA GLY A 96 -2.35 10.23 -0.34
C GLY A 96 -1.50 9.96 -1.59
N ARG A 97 -0.20 10.12 -1.42
CA ARG A 97 0.80 10.00 -2.51
C ARG A 97 1.34 8.58 -2.56
N CYS A 98 1.71 8.12 -3.74
CA CYS A 98 2.40 6.85 -3.87
C CYS A 98 3.30 6.81 -5.09
N VAL A 99 4.20 5.83 -5.11
CA VAL A 99 5.22 5.69 -6.15
C VAL A 99 5.21 4.28 -6.69
N PHE A 100 5.20 4.18 -8.01
CA PHE A 100 5.31 2.96 -8.77
C PHE A 100 6.76 2.77 -9.23
N TYR A 101 7.23 1.53 -9.13
CA TYR A 101 8.56 1.10 -9.59
C TYR A 101 8.45 -0.29 -10.20
N TRP A 102 9.31 -0.62 -11.16
CA TRP A 102 9.31 -1.98 -11.73
C TRP A 102 9.72 -3.02 -10.69
N HIS A 103 8.97 -4.11 -10.57
CA HIS A 103 9.10 -5.00 -9.41
C HIS A 103 10.45 -5.70 -9.24
N THR A 104 11.23 -5.85 -10.31
CA THR A 104 12.60 -6.41 -10.26
C THR A 104 13.69 -5.34 -10.19
N ALA A 105 13.35 -4.06 -10.35
CA ALA A 105 14.30 -2.95 -10.33
C ALA A 105 14.55 -2.49 -8.89
N ASN A 106 15.59 -3.05 -8.25
CA ASN A 106 15.96 -2.74 -6.87
C ASN A 106 16.36 -1.27 -6.68
N ASP A 107 17.03 -0.72 -7.68
CA ASP A 107 17.43 0.68 -7.83
C ASP A 107 16.21 1.62 -7.86
N ALA A 108 15.19 1.30 -8.67
CA ALA A 108 13.94 2.05 -8.73
C ALA A 108 13.15 1.92 -7.42
N LYS A 109 13.17 0.75 -6.79
CA LYS A 109 12.57 0.53 -5.47
C LYS A 109 13.26 1.37 -4.39
N GLU A 110 14.58 1.49 -4.42
CA GLU A 110 15.34 2.36 -3.52
C GLU A 110 14.90 3.81 -3.68
N LEU A 111 14.89 4.32 -4.91
CA LEU A 111 14.40 5.67 -5.21
C LEU A 111 12.95 5.88 -4.73
N ALA A 112 12.05 4.91 -4.96
CA ALA A 112 10.68 4.98 -4.49
C ALA A 112 10.57 5.07 -2.96
N ASN A 113 11.41 4.36 -2.21
CA ASN A 113 11.47 4.48 -0.75
C ASN A 113 11.95 5.88 -0.32
N ILE A 114 12.94 6.44 -1.01
CA ILE A 114 13.44 7.79 -0.75
C ILE A 114 12.32 8.82 -0.99
N ILE A 115 11.59 8.71 -2.10
CA ILE A 115 10.47 9.62 -2.40
C ILE A 115 9.40 9.56 -1.30
N VAL A 116 9.02 8.35 -0.87
CA VAL A 116 8.06 8.16 0.23
C VAL A 116 8.53 8.79 1.54
N ASP A 117 9.82 8.74 1.83
CA ASP A 117 10.42 9.38 3.00
C ASP A 117 10.37 10.92 2.88
N GLU A 118 10.72 11.48 1.73
CA GLU A 118 10.66 12.93 1.48
C GLU A 118 9.22 13.47 1.50
N VAL A 119 8.23 12.71 0.98
CA VAL A 119 6.80 13.03 1.10
C VAL A 119 6.40 13.18 2.58
N LYS A 120 6.82 12.24 3.43
CA LYS A 120 6.51 12.25 4.86
C LYS A 120 7.19 13.41 5.59
N LYS A 121 8.46 13.70 5.28
CA LYS A 121 9.18 14.85 5.83
C LYS A 121 8.52 16.18 5.47
N ALA A 122 7.98 16.27 4.26
CA ALA A 122 7.21 17.43 3.82
C ALA A 122 5.81 17.53 4.48
N GLY A 123 5.42 16.57 5.32
CA GLY A 123 4.17 16.60 6.08
C GLY A 123 2.96 16.05 5.33
N TYR A 124 3.17 15.33 4.22
CA TYR A 124 2.10 14.78 3.40
C TYR A 124 1.88 13.28 3.68
N SER A 125 0.63 12.84 3.54
CA SER A 125 0.25 11.44 3.71
C SER A 125 0.55 10.59 2.49
N THR A 126 0.78 9.30 2.70
CA THR A 126 0.93 8.31 1.64
C THR A 126 -0.35 7.49 1.46
N HIS A 127 -0.62 7.04 0.24
CA HIS A 127 -1.61 6.01 0.00
C HIS A 127 -1.04 4.65 0.42
N GLY A 128 -1.65 4.01 1.42
CA GLY A 128 -1.08 2.83 2.05
C GLY A 128 0.33 3.10 2.59
N ASN A 129 1.30 2.28 2.21
CA ASN A 129 2.71 2.49 2.55
C ASN A 129 3.45 3.44 1.58
N GLY A 130 2.76 3.94 0.54
CA GLY A 130 3.31 4.81 -0.50
C GLY A 130 4.03 4.08 -1.64
N LEU A 131 4.06 2.74 -1.64
CA LEU A 131 4.85 1.95 -2.58
C LEU A 131 3.99 0.94 -3.35
N HIS A 132 4.08 0.98 -4.68
CA HIS A 132 3.41 0.02 -5.56
C HIS A 132 4.41 -0.62 -6.53
N ALA A 133 4.56 -1.93 -6.46
CA ALA A 133 5.36 -2.64 -7.46
C ALA A 133 4.55 -2.75 -8.77
N SER A 134 5.08 -2.17 -9.84
CA SER A 134 4.62 -2.40 -11.21
C SER A 134 5.02 -3.79 -11.66
N LYS A 135 4.06 -4.59 -12.12
CA LYS A 135 4.24 -6.00 -12.49
C LYS A 135 3.45 -6.34 -13.75
N PRO A 136 3.92 -7.31 -14.57
CA PRO A 136 3.15 -7.83 -15.69
C PRO A 136 1.77 -8.32 -15.25
N ASN A 137 0.77 -8.17 -16.14
CA ASN A 137 -0.54 -8.83 -16.04
C ASN A 137 -1.40 -8.44 -14.82
N ILE A 138 -1.07 -7.35 -14.12
CA ILE A 138 -1.92 -6.77 -13.09
C ILE A 138 -2.13 -5.28 -13.34
N TRP A 139 -3.05 -4.65 -12.61
CA TRP A 139 -3.42 -3.25 -12.80
C TRP A 139 -2.25 -2.27 -12.66
N THR A 140 -1.17 -2.66 -11.97
CA THR A 140 0.05 -1.85 -11.83
C THR A 140 1.02 -2.02 -12.99
N ASN A 141 0.68 -2.70 -14.10
CA ASN A 141 1.57 -2.96 -15.23
C ASN A 141 1.88 -1.69 -16.06
N LEU A 142 2.54 -0.70 -15.46
CA LEU A 142 2.74 0.62 -16.04
C LEU A 142 3.86 0.59 -17.10
N HIS A 143 3.52 1.01 -18.31
CA HIS A 143 4.43 1.05 -19.47
C HIS A 143 5.73 1.79 -19.17
N ILE A 144 5.65 2.98 -18.56
CA ILE A 144 6.82 3.82 -18.28
C ILE A 144 7.85 3.12 -17.37
N CYS A 145 7.39 2.31 -16.42
CA CYS A 145 8.28 1.51 -15.55
C CYS A 145 8.78 0.24 -16.24
N ARG A 146 8.01 -0.33 -17.16
CA ARG A 146 8.31 -1.62 -17.79
C ARG A 146 9.27 -1.49 -18.97
N GLU A 147 9.08 -0.47 -19.80
CA GLU A 147 9.72 -0.35 -21.12
C GLU A 147 10.94 0.59 -21.13
N THR A 148 11.31 1.17 -19.99
CA THR A 148 12.52 1.98 -19.86
C THR A 148 13.71 1.11 -19.48
N HIS A 149 14.89 1.42 -20.03
CA HIS A 149 16.10 0.62 -19.82
C HIS A 149 16.94 1.07 -18.62
N MET A 150 16.69 2.27 -18.11
CA MET A 150 17.33 2.87 -16.94
C MET A 150 16.38 2.83 -15.73
N THR A 151 16.86 3.30 -14.58
CA THR A 151 16.02 3.49 -13.39
C THR A 151 14.79 4.34 -13.74
N ALA A 152 13.60 3.84 -13.40
CA ALA A 152 12.35 4.54 -13.70
C ALA A 152 11.32 4.42 -12.57
N VAL A 153 10.68 5.53 -12.25
CA VAL A 153 9.58 5.60 -11.28
C VAL A 153 8.43 6.43 -11.85
N LEU A 154 7.22 6.15 -11.38
CA LEU A 154 6.04 7.00 -11.60
C LEU A 154 5.50 7.42 -10.24
N SER A 155 5.38 8.72 -10.02
CA SER A 155 4.87 9.29 -8.79
C SER A 155 3.44 9.79 -8.99
N GLU A 156 2.53 9.26 -8.19
CA GLU A 156 1.17 9.75 -8.02
C GLU A 156 1.13 10.77 -6.88
N ASN A 157 0.89 12.03 -7.20
CA ASN A 157 1.01 13.16 -6.29
C ASN A 157 -0.30 13.47 -5.54
N GLY A 158 -1.06 12.44 -5.20
CA GLY A 158 -2.38 12.54 -4.57
C GLY A 158 -3.49 12.13 -5.52
N PHE A 159 -4.74 12.12 -5.03
CA PHE A 159 -5.91 11.72 -5.81
C PHE A 159 -6.71 12.94 -6.28
N MET A 160 -6.87 13.09 -7.59
CA MET A 160 -7.71 14.10 -8.24
C MET A 160 -9.16 14.09 -7.78
N SER A 161 -9.66 12.96 -7.29
CA SER A 161 -11.03 12.79 -6.79
C SER A 161 -11.12 12.79 -5.27
N GLY A 162 -9.98 12.88 -4.57
CA GLY A 162 -9.94 12.74 -3.12
C GLY A 162 -10.31 14.04 -2.40
N ASP A 163 -11.16 13.98 -1.38
CA ASP A 163 -11.67 15.19 -0.68
C ASP A 163 -10.55 16.04 -0.03
N LYS A 164 -9.42 15.41 0.33
CA LYS A 164 -8.28 16.10 0.95
C LYS A 164 -7.26 16.54 -0.07
N ASP A 165 -7.09 15.77 -1.15
CA ASP A 165 -6.09 16.01 -2.17
C ASP A 165 -6.61 16.95 -3.28
N PHE A 166 -7.92 17.03 -3.53
CA PHE A 166 -8.50 17.88 -4.56
C PHE A 166 -8.10 19.35 -4.40
N GLU A 167 -8.24 19.92 -3.20
CA GLU A 167 -7.86 21.32 -2.94
C GLU A 167 -6.36 21.57 -3.15
N LEU A 168 -5.53 20.54 -2.97
CA LEU A 168 -4.09 20.60 -3.21
C LEU A 168 -3.78 20.46 -4.71
N ILE A 169 -4.50 19.62 -5.44
CA ILE A 169 -4.21 19.33 -6.84
C ILE A 169 -4.83 20.38 -7.77
N PHE A 170 -6.03 20.89 -7.47
CA PHE A 170 -6.80 21.75 -8.36
C PHE A 170 -7.40 23.00 -7.69
N GLY A 171 -7.48 22.99 -6.36
CA GLY A 171 -8.08 24.08 -5.61
C GLY A 171 -7.10 25.20 -5.24
N SER A 172 -7.50 25.95 -4.22
CA SER A 172 -6.81 27.16 -3.77
C SER A 172 -5.37 26.93 -3.27
N LYS A 173 -5.05 25.70 -2.86
CA LYS A 173 -3.73 25.35 -2.29
C LYS A 173 -2.72 24.88 -3.34
N GLN A 174 -3.14 24.73 -4.61
CA GLN A 174 -2.31 24.18 -5.69
C GLN A 174 -0.97 24.89 -5.85
N LYS A 175 -0.97 26.23 -5.82
CA LYS A 175 0.26 27.00 -6.03
C LYS A 175 1.38 26.63 -5.06
N GLN A 176 1.06 26.44 -3.78
CA GLN A 176 2.05 26.02 -2.79
C GLN A 176 2.34 24.52 -2.91
N TYR A 177 1.31 23.71 -3.14
CA TYR A 177 1.45 22.27 -3.24
C TYR A 177 2.37 21.83 -4.38
N VAL A 178 2.28 22.49 -5.54
CA VAL A 178 3.18 22.27 -6.68
C VAL A 178 4.64 22.49 -6.29
N LYS A 179 4.94 23.59 -5.57
CA LYS A 179 6.30 23.88 -5.08
C LYS A 179 6.77 22.81 -4.09
N ASP A 180 5.89 22.40 -3.19
CA ASP A 180 6.22 21.39 -2.18
C ASP A 180 6.52 20.03 -2.83
N MET A 181 5.71 19.58 -3.80
CA MET A 181 5.95 18.32 -4.52
C MET A 181 7.19 18.37 -5.41
N ALA A 182 7.42 19.48 -6.10
CA ALA A 182 8.66 19.67 -6.86
C ALA A 182 9.91 19.59 -5.97
N ARG A 183 9.86 20.16 -4.74
CA ARG A 183 10.93 20.03 -3.74
C ARG A 183 11.09 18.63 -3.21
N VAL A 184 10.00 17.92 -2.90
CA VAL A 184 10.03 16.51 -2.49
C VAL A 184 10.77 15.68 -3.53
N HIS A 185 10.40 15.83 -4.80
CA HIS A 185 11.01 15.07 -5.90
C HIS A 185 12.46 15.46 -6.13
N ALA A 186 12.79 16.76 -6.11
CA ALA A 186 14.16 17.23 -6.27
C ALA A 186 15.06 16.76 -5.11
N LYS A 187 14.60 16.82 -3.85
CA LYS A 187 15.31 16.28 -2.68
C LYS A 187 15.55 14.78 -2.82
N ALA A 188 14.54 14.03 -3.25
CA ALA A 188 14.65 12.58 -3.45
C ALA A 188 15.69 12.22 -4.53
N ILE A 189 15.64 12.90 -5.68
CA ILE A 189 16.59 12.70 -6.79
C ILE A 189 18.02 13.10 -6.35
N CYS A 190 18.16 14.25 -5.68
CA CYS A 190 19.46 14.70 -5.15
C CYS A 190 20.03 13.66 -4.19
N ARG A 191 19.24 13.20 -3.23
CA ARG A 191 19.65 12.17 -2.25
C ARG A 191 20.03 10.86 -2.93
N TYR A 192 19.27 10.41 -3.91
CA TYR A 192 19.54 9.19 -4.66
C TYR A 192 20.89 9.25 -5.40
N TYR A 193 21.24 10.41 -5.95
CA TYR A 193 22.52 10.62 -6.64
C TYR A 193 23.64 11.17 -5.76
N GLY A 194 23.45 11.28 -4.44
CA GLY A 194 24.44 11.83 -3.53
C GLY A 194 24.74 13.33 -3.73
N VAL A 195 23.83 14.06 -4.36
CA VAL A 195 23.92 15.53 -4.54
C VAL A 195 23.31 16.23 -3.33
N LYS A 196 23.99 17.24 -2.80
CA LYS A 196 23.43 18.09 -1.74
C LYS A 196 22.39 19.04 -2.34
N PHE A 197 21.12 18.85 -1.97
CA PHE A 197 20.02 19.70 -2.42
C PHE A 197 20.20 21.17 -2.01
N LYS A 198 19.86 22.07 -2.93
CA LYS A 198 19.78 23.54 -2.79
C LYS A 198 18.44 24.01 -3.35
N ASP A 199 17.75 24.86 -2.61
CA ASP A 199 16.48 25.45 -3.06
C ASP A 199 16.73 26.68 -3.95
N LEU A 200 15.73 27.11 -4.71
CA LEU A 200 15.87 28.18 -5.72
C LEU A 200 16.12 29.57 -5.11
N ASP A 201 15.74 29.78 -3.86
CA ASP A 201 15.97 31.04 -3.13
C ASP A 201 17.34 31.11 -2.45
N GLY A 202 18.22 30.12 -2.70
CA GLY A 202 19.55 30.05 -2.11
C GLY A 202 19.55 29.66 -0.63
N THR A 203 18.38 29.51 0.00
CA THR A 203 18.29 28.96 1.34
C THR A 203 18.43 27.44 1.25
N ALA A 204 19.28 26.87 2.10
CA ALA A 204 19.07 25.49 2.50
C ALA A 204 17.76 25.49 3.28
N VAL A 205 16.64 25.17 2.63
CA VAL A 205 15.34 25.14 3.30
C VAL A 205 15.42 24.06 4.37
N ALA A 206 15.64 24.52 5.61
CA ALA A 206 15.46 23.72 6.80
C ALA A 206 14.07 23.11 6.70
N ASP A 207 13.99 21.78 6.84
CA ASP A 207 12.73 21.06 6.85
C ASP A 207 11.75 21.83 7.74
N LYS A 208 10.56 22.16 7.22
CA LYS A 208 9.49 22.80 8.00
C LYS A 208 9.42 22.09 9.35
N PRO A 209 9.37 22.80 10.49
CA PRO A 209 9.37 22.18 11.80
C PRO A 209 8.32 21.09 11.85
N SER A 210 8.78 19.84 11.80
CA SER A 210 7.93 18.69 12.06
C SER A 210 7.48 18.86 13.50
N LYS A 211 6.17 18.94 13.73
CA LYS A 211 5.55 18.71 15.05
C LYS A 211 6.32 17.55 15.73
N PRO A 212 6.75 17.68 17.00
CA PRO A 212 7.92 16.98 17.55
C PRO A 212 8.03 15.54 17.03
N SER A 213 8.94 15.35 16.08
CA SER A 213 9.31 14.02 15.65
C SER A 213 10.04 13.39 16.83
N LYS A 214 9.44 12.33 17.35
CA LYS A 214 10.05 11.44 18.33
C LYS A 214 11.50 11.16 17.91
N PRO A 215 12.49 11.23 18.83
CA PRO A 215 13.91 11.26 18.50
C PRO A 215 14.32 10.15 17.52
N ALA A 216 15.21 10.50 16.60
CA ALA A 216 15.74 9.65 15.54
C ALA A 216 15.86 8.19 16.00
N SER A 217 15.04 7.31 15.42
CA SER A 217 15.05 5.90 15.81
C SER A 217 16.44 5.33 15.54
N LYS A 218 17.16 4.97 16.61
CA LYS A 218 18.45 4.27 16.53
C LYS A 218 18.31 3.08 15.56
N SER A 219 19.34 2.79 14.77
CA SER A 219 19.30 1.64 13.86
C SER A 219 19.09 0.34 14.65
N ILE A 220 18.43 -0.66 14.05
CA ILE A 220 18.24 -2.00 14.66
C ILE A 220 19.57 -2.57 15.16
N SER A 221 20.64 -2.38 14.38
CA SER A 221 22.02 -2.74 14.70
C SER A 221 22.53 -2.08 15.99
N LYS A 222 22.33 -0.76 16.14
CA LYS A 222 22.76 0.00 17.33
C LYS A 222 21.94 -0.40 18.56
N MET A 223 20.62 -0.53 18.42
CA MET A 223 19.75 -0.98 19.51
C MET A 223 20.10 -2.40 19.97
N ALA A 224 20.44 -3.29 19.04
CA ALA A 224 20.89 -4.64 19.39
C ALA A 224 22.22 -4.60 20.17
N GLN A 225 23.16 -3.74 19.79
CA GLN A 225 24.42 -3.57 20.51
C GLN A 225 24.21 -3.03 21.94
N GLU A 226 23.31 -2.07 22.12
CA GLU A 226 23.00 -1.52 23.44
C GLU A 226 22.31 -2.57 24.33
N VAL A 227 21.47 -3.45 23.76
CA VAL A 227 20.89 -4.58 24.49
C VAL A 227 21.94 -5.61 24.89
N ILE A 228 22.90 -5.93 24.00
CA ILE A 228 24.00 -6.86 24.29
C ILE A 228 24.92 -6.31 25.38
N THR A 229 25.18 -5.01 25.37
CA THR A 229 26.02 -4.32 26.37
C THR A 229 25.28 -3.97 27.66
N GLY A 230 24.06 -4.49 27.86
CA GLY A 230 23.33 -4.41 29.13
C GLY A 230 22.65 -3.07 29.43
N LYS A 231 22.63 -2.11 28.50
CA LYS A 231 22.13 -0.74 28.73
C LYS A 231 20.61 -0.61 28.95
N HIS A 232 19.86 -1.68 28.74
CA HIS A 232 18.38 -1.67 28.76
C HIS A 232 17.75 -2.61 29.78
N GLY A 233 18.54 -3.08 30.75
CA GLY A 233 18.08 -3.98 31.81
C GLY A 233 17.64 -5.38 31.31
N ASN A 234 16.96 -6.10 32.19
CA ASN A 234 16.55 -7.49 31.97
C ASN A 234 15.06 -7.61 31.64
N GLY A 235 14.71 -8.51 30.72
CA GLY A 235 13.34 -8.74 30.28
C GLY A 235 12.94 -7.96 29.02
N HIS A 236 12.07 -8.57 28.21
CA HIS A 236 11.72 -8.04 26.89
C HIS A 236 10.95 -6.72 26.95
N ASP A 237 9.98 -6.60 27.86
CA ASP A 237 9.19 -5.38 28.01
C ASP A 237 9.99 -4.20 28.54
N ALA A 238 10.91 -4.44 29.48
CA ALA A 238 11.81 -3.42 29.99
C ALA A 238 12.71 -2.87 28.86
N ARG A 239 13.30 -3.75 28.05
CA ARG A 239 14.15 -3.36 26.93
C ARG A 239 13.37 -2.60 25.85
N ARG A 240 12.17 -3.04 25.52
CA ARG A 240 11.30 -2.35 24.55
C ARG A 240 10.91 -0.95 25.04
N LYS A 241 10.49 -0.83 26.30
CA LYS A 241 10.15 0.46 26.93
C LYS A 241 11.36 1.40 26.99
N SER A 242 12.52 0.88 27.41
CA SER A 242 13.78 1.62 27.50
C SER A 242 14.28 2.10 26.12
N LEU A 243 14.10 1.30 25.07
CA LEU A 243 14.40 1.68 23.69
C LEU A 243 13.37 2.65 23.09
N GLY A 244 12.19 2.78 23.70
CA GLY A 244 11.12 3.65 23.21
C GLY A 244 10.48 3.20 21.89
N ILE A 245 10.65 1.93 21.50
CA ILE A 245 10.23 1.38 20.20
C ILE A 245 8.95 0.53 20.28
N THR A 246 8.29 0.33 19.14
CA THR A 246 7.12 -0.56 19.04
C THR A 246 7.50 -2.02 19.24
N GLN A 247 6.51 -2.88 19.49
CA GLN A 247 6.73 -4.32 19.61
C GLN A 247 7.35 -4.93 18.34
N ALA A 248 6.89 -4.50 17.16
CA ALA A 248 7.39 -5.00 15.89
C ALA A 248 8.85 -4.59 15.61
N GLU A 249 9.26 -3.39 16.04
CA GLU A 249 10.65 -2.95 15.96
C GLU A 249 11.53 -3.67 16.97
N TYR A 250 11.03 -3.86 18.20
CA TYR A 250 11.71 -4.67 19.20
C TYR A 250 11.93 -6.12 18.75
N ASP A 251 10.98 -6.70 18.01
CA ASP A 251 11.15 -8.04 17.43
C ASP A 251 12.31 -8.10 16.42
N LYS A 252 12.55 -7.02 15.67
CA LYS A 252 13.72 -6.90 14.77
C LYS A 252 15.01 -6.73 15.56
N VAL A 253 15.03 -5.90 16.60
CA VAL A 253 16.17 -5.75 17.53
C VAL A 253 16.53 -7.09 18.17
N ARG A 254 15.53 -7.84 18.65
CA ARG A 254 15.74 -9.17 19.25
C ARG A 254 16.34 -10.16 18.25
N LYS A 255 15.87 -10.18 17.00
CA LYS A 255 16.46 -11.04 15.95
C LYS A 255 17.94 -10.72 15.72
N GLU A 256 18.28 -9.43 15.70
CA GLU A 256 19.66 -8.98 15.51
C GLU A 256 20.56 -9.27 16.73
N VAL A 257 20.04 -9.13 17.97
CA VAL A 257 20.73 -9.56 19.20
C VAL A 257 21.06 -11.06 19.14
N ASN A 258 20.07 -11.88 18.80
CA ASN A 258 20.24 -13.34 18.71
C ASN A 258 21.26 -13.73 17.63
N ARG A 259 21.31 -12.98 16.51
CA ARG A 259 22.31 -13.18 15.46
C ARG A 259 23.74 -12.90 15.93
N ARG A 260 23.94 -11.88 16.77
CA ARG A 260 25.27 -11.41 17.22
C ARG A 260 25.86 -12.17 18.39
N SER A 261 25.03 -12.64 19.31
CA SER A 261 25.51 -13.35 20.50
C SER A 261 26.03 -14.76 20.21
N GLY A 262 26.08 -15.19 18.94
CA GLY A 262 26.57 -16.54 18.56
C GLY A 262 25.73 -17.69 19.12
N ILE A 263 24.62 -17.37 19.80
CA ILE A 263 23.67 -18.34 20.34
C ILE A 263 22.98 -18.97 19.13
N LYS A 264 23.46 -20.15 18.71
CA LYS A 264 22.64 -21.09 17.95
C LYS A 264 21.34 -21.20 18.73
N THR A 265 20.24 -20.77 18.11
CA THR A 265 18.94 -20.74 18.77
C THR A 265 18.66 -22.12 19.35
N ALA A 266 18.70 -22.25 20.68
CA ALA A 266 17.85 -23.21 21.35
C ALA A 266 16.44 -22.96 20.80
N SER A 267 15.85 -23.99 20.22
CA SER A 267 14.51 -23.94 19.66
C SER A 267 13.59 -23.19 20.60
N LYS A 268 12.96 -22.13 20.09
CA LYS A 268 11.85 -21.39 20.71
C LYS A 268 11.05 -22.35 21.60
N PRO A 269 10.74 -22.02 22.88
CA PRO A 269 9.78 -22.82 23.63
C PRO A 269 8.55 -22.93 22.75
N LYS A 270 8.21 -24.16 22.33
CA LYS A 270 7.08 -24.39 21.45
C LYS A 270 5.90 -23.67 22.10
N GLY A 271 5.36 -22.65 21.43
CA GLY A 271 4.07 -22.11 21.83
C GLY A 271 3.13 -23.30 21.98
N LYS A 272 2.31 -23.30 23.04
CA LYS A 272 1.43 -24.43 23.38
C LYS A 272 0.81 -24.97 22.10
N THR A 273 0.98 -26.26 21.87
CA THR A 273 0.41 -26.92 20.69
C THR A 273 -1.11 -26.82 20.74
N VAL A 274 -1.77 -26.99 19.59
CA VAL A 274 -3.23 -27.09 19.52
C VAL A 274 -3.77 -28.15 20.48
N ALA A 275 -3.04 -29.25 20.65
CA ALA A 275 -3.29 -30.33 21.61
C ALA A 275 -3.24 -29.86 23.08
N GLN A 276 -2.20 -29.13 23.46
CA GLN A 276 -2.05 -28.60 24.82
C GLN A 276 -3.12 -27.54 25.14
N MET A 277 -3.39 -26.63 24.21
CA MET A 277 -4.46 -25.63 24.37
C MET A 277 -5.85 -26.26 24.43
N ALA A 278 -6.07 -27.37 23.71
CA ALA A 278 -7.32 -28.10 23.79
C ALA A 278 -7.50 -28.79 25.14
N GLN A 279 -6.41 -29.36 25.69
CA GLN A 279 -6.45 -29.94 27.02
C GLN A 279 -6.80 -28.89 28.08
N GLU A 280 -6.18 -27.72 28.05
CA GLU A 280 -6.50 -26.65 29.02
C GLU A 280 -7.95 -26.15 28.93
N VAL A 281 -8.56 -26.19 27.73
CA VAL A 281 -9.99 -25.88 27.55
C VAL A 281 -10.88 -26.97 28.14
N ILE A 282 -10.50 -28.24 28.03
CA ILE A 282 -11.20 -29.38 28.64
C ILE A 282 -11.08 -29.32 30.17
N ASP A 283 -9.89 -28.98 30.67
CA ASP A 283 -9.60 -28.78 32.10
C ASP A 283 -10.29 -27.53 32.69
N GLY A 284 -11.08 -26.79 31.90
CA GLY A 284 -11.86 -25.64 32.38
C GLY A 284 -11.07 -24.34 32.59
N LYS A 285 -9.77 -24.28 32.26
CA LYS A 285 -8.85 -23.17 32.59
C LYS A 285 -9.13 -21.85 31.84
N HIS A 286 -10.10 -21.84 30.92
CA HIS A 286 -10.38 -20.71 30.04
C HIS A 286 -11.83 -20.21 30.09
N GLY A 287 -12.59 -20.63 31.11
CA GLY A 287 -13.97 -20.22 31.34
C GLY A 287 -14.97 -20.73 30.29
N ASN A 288 -16.22 -20.27 30.40
CA ASN A 288 -17.33 -20.69 29.55
C ASN A 288 -17.52 -19.76 28.35
N GLY A 289 -17.87 -20.36 27.20
CA GLY A 289 -18.11 -19.65 25.95
C GLY A 289 -16.86 -19.48 25.06
N HIS A 290 -17.07 -19.53 23.74
CA HIS A 290 -15.99 -19.52 22.75
C HIS A 290 -15.20 -18.20 22.70
N ALA A 291 -15.88 -17.07 22.90
CA ALA A 291 -15.24 -15.75 22.91
C ALA A 291 -14.24 -15.60 24.07
N ASN A 292 -14.64 -16.07 25.26
CA ASN A 292 -13.81 -16.03 26.47
C ASN A 292 -12.59 -16.93 26.33
N ARG A 293 -12.77 -18.16 25.83
CA ARG A 293 -11.67 -19.11 25.60
C ARG A 293 -10.67 -18.58 24.56
N ARG A 294 -11.16 -17.97 23.48
CA ARG A 294 -10.31 -17.35 22.46
C ARG A 294 -9.49 -16.17 23.01
N LYS A 295 -10.14 -15.31 23.80
CA LYS A 295 -9.50 -14.16 24.45
C LYS A 295 -8.47 -14.60 25.49
N SER A 296 -8.81 -15.58 26.34
CA SER A 296 -7.93 -16.15 27.36
C SER A 296 -6.69 -16.82 26.76
N LEU A 297 -6.85 -17.53 25.64
CA LEU A 297 -5.73 -18.14 24.91
C LEU A 297 -4.94 -17.13 24.02
N GLY A 298 -5.41 -15.88 23.88
CA GLY A 298 -4.77 -14.87 23.05
C GLY A 298 -4.72 -15.22 21.55
N LEU A 299 -5.69 -15.99 21.05
CA LEU A 299 -5.65 -16.54 19.69
C LEU A 299 -6.45 -15.72 18.67
N SER A 300 -5.95 -15.68 17.44
CA SER A 300 -6.77 -15.27 16.29
C SER A 300 -7.91 -16.27 16.07
N SER A 301 -9.00 -15.83 15.44
CA SER A 301 -10.17 -16.69 15.18
C SER A 301 -9.82 -17.97 14.42
N SER A 302 -8.88 -17.89 13.47
CA SER A 302 -8.43 -19.04 12.68
C SER A 302 -7.68 -20.09 13.53
N VAL A 303 -6.85 -19.65 14.47
CA VAL A 303 -6.07 -20.56 15.34
C VAL A 303 -6.95 -21.14 16.45
N TYR A 304 -7.86 -20.35 17.03
CA TYR A 304 -8.83 -20.85 18.00
C TYR A 304 -9.75 -21.93 17.41
N ASN A 305 -10.13 -21.80 16.14
CA ASN A 305 -10.90 -22.84 15.45
C ASN A 305 -10.16 -24.19 15.36
N LYS A 306 -8.82 -24.20 15.31
CA LYS A 306 -8.02 -25.43 15.38
C LYS A 306 -8.12 -26.07 16.77
N VAL A 307 -8.01 -25.26 17.83
CA VAL A 307 -8.14 -25.70 19.23
C VAL A 307 -9.54 -26.25 19.52
N LYS A 308 -10.58 -25.53 19.08
CA LYS A 308 -11.98 -25.98 19.21
C LYS A 308 -12.21 -27.36 18.57
N ARG A 309 -11.62 -27.61 17.39
CA ARG A 309 -11.73 -28.92 16.73
C ARG A 309 -11.05 -30.04 17.52
N GLU A 310 -9.87 -29.75 18.06
CA GLU A 310 -9.12 -30.72 18.88
C GLU A 310 -9.82 -31.01 20.22
N VAL A 311 -10.46 -30.01 20.85
CA VAL A 311 -11.32 -30.21 22.03
C VAL A 311 -12.48 -31.15 21.70
N ASN A 312 -13.19 -30.87 20.60
CA ASN A 312 -14.34 -31.68 20.19
C ASN A 312 -13.91 -33.12 19.85
N ARG A 313 -12.75 -33.30 19.20
CA ARG A 313 -12.17 -34.63 18.92
C ARG A 313 -11.94 -35.44 20.21
N ARG A 314 -11.42 -34.81 21.27
CA ARG A 314 -11.12 -35.47 22.54
C ARG A 314 -12.36 -35.79 23.37
N LEU A 315 -13.34 -34.89 23.41
CA LEU A 315 -14.55 -35.05 24.23
C LEU A 315 -15.56 -36.03 23.64
N THR A 316 -15.57 -36.23 22.32
CA THR A 316 -16.60 -37.04 21.64
C THR A 316 -16.11 -38.40 21.16
N GLY A 317 -14.82 -38.71 21.32
CA GLY A 317 -14.19 -39.99 20.92
C GLY A 317 -14.21 -40.29 19.42
N LYS A 318 -14.87 -39.46 18.59
CA LYS A 318 -15.01 -39.67 17.15
C LYS A 318 -13.96 -38.83 16.42
N SER A 319 -13.03 -39.50 15.75
CA SER A 319 -12.26 -38.91 14.66
C SER A 319 -13.26 -38.44 13.59
N ALA A 320 -13.46 -37.13 13.48
CA ALA A 320 -14.17 -36.58 12.34
C ALA A 320 -13.28 -36.78 11.11
N VAL A 321 -13.54 -37.86 10.37
CA VAL A 321 -13.07 -38.04 9.00
C VAL A 321 -13.52 -36.81 8.21
N TYR A 322 -12.57 -35.92 7.90
CA TYR A 322 -12.84 -34.85 6.96
C TYR A 322 -12.62 -35.41 5.56
N SER A 323 -13.72 -35.85 4.93
CA SER A 323 -13.82 -35.68 3.49
C SER A 323 -13.60 -34.19 3.19
N LYS A 324 -12.60 -33.88 2.37
CA LYS A 324 -12.32 -32.55 1.84
C LYS A 324 -13.65 -31.95 1.36
N GLN A 325 -14.21 -31.00 2.12
CA GLN A 325 -15.49 -30.40 1.74
C GLN A 325 -15.24 -29.63 0.44
N LYS A 326 -15.68 -30.24 -0.66
CA LYS A 326 -15.62 -29.71 -2.03
C LYS A 326 -16.19 -28.29 -1.95
N SER A 327 -15.45 -27.29 -2.44
CA SER A 327 -16.00 -25.95 -2.61
C SER A 327 -17.33 -26.10 -3.34
N LYS A 328 -18.45 -25.66 -2.74
CA LYS A 328 -19.76 -25.72 -3.40
C LYS A 328 -19.61 -25.06 -4.77
N SER A 329 -19.66 -25.88 -5.82
CA SER A 329 -19.64 -25.41 -7.20
C SER A 329 -21.07 -25.03 -7.54
N PHE A 330 -21.23 -23.82 -8.07
CA PHE A 330 -22.51 -23.34 -8.57
C PHE A 330 -22.42 -23.22 -10.08
N SER A 331 -23.52 -23.49 -10.77
CA SER A 331 -23.61 -23.41 -12.23
C SER A 331 -24.71 -22.43 -12.64
N VAL A 332 -24.55 -21.81 -13.81
CA VAL A 332 -25.63 -21.01 -14.43
C VAL A 332 -26.84 -21.91 -14.68
N GLY A 333 -28.04 -21.42 -14.36
CA GLY A 333 -29.29 -22.18 -14.40
C GLY A 333 -29.65 -22.92 -13.10
N GLN A 334 -28.73 -23.04 -12.14
CA GLN A 334 -29.01 -23.69 -10.85
C GLN A 334 -29.94 -22.82 -9.99
N LYS A 335 -30.97 -23.39 -9.35
CA LYS A 335 -31.70 -22.72 -8.27
C LYS A 335 -30.94 -22.81 -6.94
N VAL A 336 -30.78 -21.67 -6.28
CA VAL A 336 -30.10 -21.55 -4.97
C VAL A 336 -30.94 -20.73 -4.00
N THR A 337 -30.89 -21.07 -2.72
CA THR A 337 -31.66 -20.35 -1.68
C THR A 337 -30.77 -19.37 -0.93
N VAL A 338 -31.21 -18.12 -0.82
CA VAL A 338 -30.52 -17.10 0.00
C VAL A 338 -30.71 -17.42 1.47
N LYS A 339 -29.63 -17.45 2.25
CA LYS A 339 -29.71 -17.73 3.69
C LYS A 339 -30.51 -16.66 4.43
N LYS A 340 -31.29 -17.08 5.43
CA LYS A 340 -31.96 -16.16 6.36
C LYS A 340 -30.98 -15.26 7.13
N SER A 341 -29.75 -15.73 7.32
CA SER A 341 -28.68 -14.99 7.98
C SER A 341 -27.90 -14.06 7.05
N ALA A 342 -28.19 -14.02 5.76
CA ALA A 342 -27.50 -13.12 4.82
C ALA A 342 -27.90 -11.67 5.13
N SER A 343 -26.90 -10.79 5.29
CA SER A 343 -27.13 -9.40 5.70
C SER A 343 -26.96 -8.40 4.56
N THR A 344 -25.91 -8.54 3.75
CA THR A 344 -25.59 -7.61 2.65
C THR A 344 -25.30 -8.34 1.34
N PHE A 345 -25.70 -7.72 0.23
CA PHE A 345 -25.28 -8.14 -1.10
C PHE A 345 -23.76 -7.97 -1.24
N ALA A 346 -23.18 -8.63 -2.25
CA ALA A 346 -21.76 -8.53 -2.51
C ALA A 346 -21.33 -7.14 -3.05
N THR A 347 -22.30 -6.29 -3.38
CA THR A 347 -22.20 -4.88 -3.77
C THR A 347 -22.31 -3.91 -2.58
N GLY A 348 -22.71 -4.40 -1.39
CA GLY A 348 -22.66 -3.67 -0.13
C GLY A 348 -24.04 -3.27 0.43
N GLU A 349 -25.09 -3.28 -0.39
CA GLU A 349 -26.45 -2.94 0.03
C GLU A 349 -27.03 -4.01 0.96
N SER A 350 -27.90 -3.60 1.89
CA SER A 350 -28.62 -4.52 2.76
C SER A 350 -29.56 -5.41 1.96
N ILE A 351 -29.59 -6.70 2.30
CA ILE A 351 -30.55 -7.65 1.71
C ILE A 351 -31.89 -7.45 2.40
N ALA A 352 -32.92 -7.12 1.62
CA ALA A 352 -34.28 -7.00 2.13
C ALA A 352 -34.81 -8.36 2.62
N ASP A 353 -35.64 -8.34 3.67
CA ASP A 353 -36.10 -9.58 4.30
C ASP A 353 -36.90 -10.49 3.37
N PHE A 354 -37.64 -9.93 2.41
CA PHE A 354 -38.39 -10.71 1.43
C PHE A 354 -37.50 -11.54 0.49
N VAL A 355 -36.21 -11.21 0.38
CA VAL A 355 -35.22 -11.96 -0.42
C VAL A 355 -34.66 -13.15 0.37
N LYS A 356 -34.62 -13.04 1.69
CA LYS A 356 -33.99 -14.03 2.58
C LYS A 356 -34.87 -15.28 2.69
N GLY A 357 -34.26 -16.45 2.54
CA GLY A 357 -34.96 -17.75 2.59
C GLY A 357 -35.73 -18.10 1.32
N LYS A 358 -35.63 -17.30 0.25
CA LYS A 358 -36.24 -17.58 -1.06
C LYS A 358 -35.20 -18.12 -2.04
N SER A 359 -35.69 -18.86 -3.03
CA SER A 359 -34.87 -19.51 -4.06
C SER A 359 -34.90 -18.76 -5.38
N TYR A 360 -33.73 -18.58 -5.98
CA TYR A 360 -33.54 -17.85 -7.24
C TYR A 360 -32.63 -18.64 -8.18
N THR A 361 -32.81 -18.42 -9.48
CA THR A 361 -31.97 -19.04 -10.51
C THR A 361 -30.65 -18.29 -10.64
N VAL A 362 -29.53 -19.01 -10.71
CA VAL A 362 -28.20 -18.42 -10.92
C VAL A 362 -28.07 -18.00 -12.38
N LYS A 363 -27.88 -16.70 -12.63
CA LYS A 363 -27.67 -16.12 -13.96
C LYS A 363 -26.19 -16.07 -14.35
N GLN A 364 -25.31 -15.86 -13.37
CA GLN A 364 -23.85 -15.82 -13.55
C GLN A 364 -23.12 -16.32 -12.30
N VAL A 365 -21.93 -16.89 -12.50
CA VAL A 365 -21.07 -17.39 -11.42
C VAL A 365 -19.70 -16.72 -11.50
N LYS A 366 -19.23 -16.17 -10.38
CA LYS A 366 -17.85 -15.68 -10.19
C LYS A 366 -17.13 -16.54 -9.15
N SER A 367 -15.86 -16.28 -8.89
CA SER A 367 -15.07 -17.07 -7.93
C SER A 367 -15.71 -17.11 -6.54
N ASP A 368 -16.20 -15.99 -6.02
CA ASP A 368 -16.70 -15.81 -4.66
C ASP A 368 -18.22 -15.56 -4.54
N ARG A 369 -18.94 -15.34 -5.65
CA ARG A 369 -20.34 -14.90 -5.67
C ARG A 369 -21.14 -15.44 -6.86
N VAL A 370 -22.47 -15.34 -6.77
CA VAL A 370 -23.45 -15.71 -7.80
C VAL A 370 -24.41 -14.56 -8.05
N LEU A 371 -24.80 -14.34 -9.32
CA LEU A 371 -25.83 -13.38 -9.71
C LEU A 371 -27.16 -14.11 -9.75
N LEU A 372 -28.16 -13.61 -9.04
CA LEU A 372 -29.46 -14.27 -8.93
C LEU A 372 -30.51 -13.57 -9.80
N ASP A 373 -31.14 -14.33 -10.68
CA ASP A 373 -32.23 -13.88 -11.55
C ASP A 373 -33.49 -13.56 -10.73
N GLY A 374 -34.25 -12.55 -11.14
CA GLY A 374 -35.41 -12.02 -10.39
C GLY A 374 -35.10 -10.93 -9.36
N ILE A 375 -33.90 -10.94 -8.75
CA ILE A 375 -33.41 -9.82 -7.89
C ILE A 375 -32.22 -9.08 -8.50
N MET A 376 -31.63 -9.64 -9.56
CA MET A 376 -30.53 -9.07 -10.35
C MET A 376 -29.36 -8.54 -9.50
N SER A 377 -29.08 -9.23 -8.39
CA SER A 377 -28.09 -8.81 -7.38
C SER A 377 -27.09 -9.92 -7.09
N TRP A 378 -25.84 -9.53 -6.78
CA TRP A 378 -24.77 -10.46 -6.48
C TRP A 378 -24.82 -10.91 -5.01
N VAL A 379 -24.90 -12.21 -4.77
CA VAL A 379 -24.87 -12.82 -3.43
C VAL A 379 -23.60 -13.67 -3.27
N ARG A 380 -22.94 -13.59 -2.11
CA ARG A 380 -21.74 -14.41 -1.86
C ARG A 380 -22.11 -15.89 -1.86
N LYS A 381 -21.22 -16.74 -2.38
CA LYS A 381 -21.41 -18.20 -2.35
C LYS A 381 -21.53 -18.76 -0.93
N SER A 382 -20.96 -18.06 0.06
CA SER A 382 -21.12 -18.37 1.47
C SER A 382 -22.52 -18.13 2.01
N ASP A 383 -23.34 -17.33 1.32
CA ASP A 383 -24.63 -16.83 1.80
C ASP A 383 -25.82 -17.45 1.05
N VAL A 384 -25.54 -18.48 0.24
CA VAL A 384 -26.52 -19.35 -0.41
C VAL A 384 -26.24 -20.81 -0.06
N TYR A 385 -27.22 -21.71 -0.18
CA TYR A 385 -26.99 -23.15 -0.06
C TYR A 385 -27.45 -23.96 -1.25
#